data_AF-A0A975IRC8-F1
#
_entry.id   AF-A0A975IRC8-F1
#
_cell.length_a   1.000
_cell.length_b   1.000
_cell.length_c   1.000
_cell.angle_alpha   90.00
_cell.angle_beta   90.00
_cell.angle_gamma   90.00
#
_symmetry.space_group_name_H-M   'P 1'
#
loop_
_entity.id
_entity.type
_entity.pdbx_description
1 polymer ?
#
loop_
_entity_poly.entity_id
_entity_poly.type
_entity_poly.pdbx_seq_one_letter_code
_entity_poly.pdbx_strand_id
1 'polypeptide(L)' 'MKIIIWICFVIMLGGFGTGFYIKIVETNPEIGDKIIGLSVLFTSFIFMPLFLYHRWKGKDIKDYVLDKKKLDEMREKDL' A
#
# COMPACT_ATOMS: atom_id res chain seq x y z
N MET A 1 10.12 8.59 8.04
CA MET A 1 9.32 7.54 7.35
C MET A 1 8.14 8.09 6.56
N LYS A 2 7.32 9.03 7.09
CA LYS A 2 6.20 9.65 6.33
C LYS A 2 6.61 10.21 4.96
N ILE A 3 7.75 10.91 4.89
CA ILE A 3 8.28 11.51 3.66
C ILE A 3 8.64 10.44 2.62
N ILE A 4 9.19 9.29 3.03
CA ILE A 4 9.57 8.19 2.14
C ILE A 4 8.33 7.61 1.47
N ILE A 5 7.26 7.37 2.23
CA ILE A 5 5.99 6.90 1.67
C ILE A 5 5.35 7.93 0.76
N TRP A 6 5.43 9.20 1.14
CA TRP A 6 4.91 10.28 0.31
C TRP A 6 5.64 10.38 -1.03
N ILE A 7 6.97 10.29 -1.04
CA ILE A 7 7.79 10.19 -2.27
C ILE A 7 7.39 8.97 -3.10
N CYS A 8 7.25 7.81 -2.46
CA CYS A 8 6.89 6.56 -3.14
C CYS A 8 5.49 6.63 -3.76
N PHE A 9 4.56 7.35 -3.10
CA PHE A 9 3.21 7.60 -3.60
C PHE A 9 3.20 8.56 -4.80
N VAL A 10 4.01 9.62 -4.77
CA VAL A 10 4.15 10.54 -5.91
C VAL A 10 4.76 9.83 -7.13
N ILE A 11 5.77 8.99 -6.91
CA ILE A 11 6.38 8.17 -7.99
C ILE A 11 5.35 7.21 -8.60
N MET A 12 4.54 6.56 -7.77
CA MET A 12 3.45 5.69 -8.21
C MET A 12 2.45 6.47 -9.08
N LEU A 13 1.98 7.63 -8.64
CA LEU A 13 1.07 8.47 -9.42
C LEU A 13 1.70 8.94 -10.74
N GLY A 14 3.00 9.26 -10.72
CA GLY A 14 3.76 9.60 -11.92
C GLY A 14 3.80 8.44 -12.93
N GLY A 15 4.08 7.21 -12.47
CA GLY A 15 4.13 6.02 -13.34
C GLY A 15 2.77 5.66 -13.96
N PHE A 16 1.68 5.79 -13.20
CA PHE A 16 0.33 5.65 -13.76
C PHE A 16 0.00 6.77 -14.73
N GLY A 17 0.33 8.03 -14.37
CA GLY A 17 0.08 9.19 -15.22
C GLY A 17 0.80 9.10 -16.57
N THR A 18 2.09 8.74 -16.58
CA THR A 18 2.85 8.53 -17.81
C THR A 18 2.37 7.32 -18.60
N GLY A 19 2.05 6.20 -17.93
CA GLY A 19 1.50 5.02 -18.58
C GLY A 19 0.19 5.29 -19.31
N PHE A 20 -0.75 6.00 -18.66
CA PHE A 20 -2.01 6.41 -19.29
C PHE A 20 -1.80 7.47 -20.38
N TYR A 21 -0.89 8.42 -20.17
CA TYR A 21 -0.58 9.44 -21.18
C TYR A 21 -0.05 8.80 -22.46
N ILE A 22 0.93 7.89 -22.37
CA ILE A 22 1.50 7.18 -23.52
C ILE A 22 0.43 6.32 -24.21
N LYS A 23 -0.42 5.64 -23.43
CA LYS A 23 -1.52 4.84 -23.97
C LYS A 23 -2.54 5.66 -24.76
N ILE A 24 -2.90 6.84 -24.27
CA ILE A 24 -3.99 7.67 -24.83
C ILE A 24 -3.48 8.61 -25.92
N VAL A 25 -2.29 9.20 -25.76
CA VAL A 25 -1.78 10.27 -26.62
C VAL A 25 -0.85 9.75 -27.72
N GLU A 26 -0.02 8.76 -27.42
CA GLU A 26 1.07 8.35 -28.31
C GLU A 26 0.69 7.24 -29.30
N THR A 27 -0.57 6.77 -29.28
CA THR A 27 -1.12 5.71 -30.16
C THR A 27 -0.30 4.41 -30.16
N ASN A 28 0.53 4.19 -29.12
CA ASN A 28 1.32 2.98 -28.90
C ASN A 28 0.80 2.23 -27.67
N PRO A 29 -0.35 1.55 -27.77
CA PRO A 29 -1.02 0.93 -26.62
C PRO A 29 -0.16 -0.15 -25.96
N GLU A 30 0.67 -0.87 -26.73
CA GLU A 30 1.53 -1.94 -26.20
C GLU A 30 2.58 -1.43 -25.20
N ILE A 31 3.14 -0.25 -25.45
CA ILE A 31 4.15 0.36 -24.58
C ILE A 31 3.47 0.95 -23.34
N GLY A 32 2.31 1.59 -23.52
CA GLY A 32 1.49 2.10 -22.41
C GLY A 32 1.07 1.01 -21.45
N ASP A 33 0.56 -0.12 -21.95
CA ASP A 33 0.12 -1.24 -21.12
C ASP A 33 1.30 -1.90 -20.36
N LYS A 34 2.49 -1.99 -20.98
CA LYS A 34 3.72 -2.46 -20.30
C LYS A 34 4.14 -1.53 -19.15
N ILE A 35 4.08 -0.22 -19.35
CA ILE A 35 4.44 0.79 -18.33
C ILE A 35 3.43 0.77 -17.17
N ILE A 36 2.15 0.63 -17.47
CA ILE A 36 1.10 0.47 -16.45
C ILE A 36 1.35 -0.82 -15.67
N GLY A 37 1.59 -1.94 -16.35
CA GLY A 37 1.88 -3.23 -15.70
C GLY A 37 3.12 -3.15 -14.79
N LEU A 38 4.20 -2.50 -15.25
CA LEU A 38 5.40 -2.28 -14.46
C LEU A 38 5.13 -1.40 -13.23
N SER A 39 4.31 -0.35 -13.39
CA SER A 39 3.90 0.54 -12.29
C SER A 39 3.05 -0.19 -11.24
N VAL A 40 2.17 -1.09 -11.66
CA VAL A 40 1.39 -1.97 -10.77
C VAL A 40 2.31 -2.93 -10.02
N LEU A 41 3.27 -3.56 -10.70
CA LEU A 41 4.25 -4.44 -10.06
C LEU A 41 5.09 -3.70 -9.01
N PHE A 42 5.62 -2.52 -9.36
CA PHE A 42 6.34 -1.67 -8.41
C PHE A 42 5.47 -1.34 -7.19
N THR A 43 4.20 -0.98 -7.40
CA THR A 43 3.27 -0.66 -6.32
C THR A 43 3.01 -1.87 -5.42
N SER A 44 2.79 -3.04 -6.01
CA SER A 44 2.49 -4.27 -5.25
C SER A 44 3.70 -4.77 -4.45
N PHE A 45 4.89 -4.80 -5.06
CA PHE A 45 6.06 -5.40 -4.44
C PHE A 45 6.91 -4.45 -3.61
N ILE A 46 6.87 -3.14 -3.88
CA ILE A 46 7.69 -2.16 -3.17
C ILE A 46 6.80 -1.26 -2.31
N PHE A 47 5.81 -0.60 -2.92
CA PHE A 47 4.99 0.36 -2.18
C PHE A 47 4.18 -0.30 -1.06
N MET A 48 3.52 -1.44 -1.33
CA MET A 48 2.69 -2.14 -0.35
C MET A 48 3.46 -2.62 0.90
N PRO A 49 4.56 -3.40 0.80
CA PRO A 49 5.28 -3.83 1.99
C PRO A 49 5.92 -2.66 2.75
N LEU A 50 6.38 -1.63 2.04
CA LEU A 50 6.97 -0.45 2.66
C LEU A 50 5.92 0.38 3.42
N PHE A 51 4.70 0.46 2.87
CA PHE A 51 3.54 1.05 3.53
C PHE A 51 3.12 0.28 4.79
N LEU A 52 3.01 -1.05 4.69
CA LEU A 52 2.71 -1.94 5.82
C LEU A 52 3.75 -1.81 6.93
N TYR A 53 5.04 -1.84 6.59
CA TYR A 53 6.12 -1.69 7.55
C TYR A 53 6.05 -0.35 8.28
N HIS A 54 5.78 0.75 7.58
CA HIS A 54 5.60 2.04 8.25
C HIS A 54 4.38 2.09 9.16
N ARG A 55 3.26 1.50 8.74
CA ARG A 55 2.02 1.51 9.52
C ARG A 55 2.09 0.62 10.76
N TRP A 56 2.82 -0.49 10.67
CA TRP A 56 3.02 -1.42 11.79
C TRP A 56 4.14 -1.00 12.73
N LYS A 57 4.94 0.02 12.38
CA LYS A 57 5.96 0.58 13.28
C LYS A 57 5.32 1.27 14.48
N GLY A 58 5.21 0.52 15.59
CA GLY A 58 4.69 0.99 16.88
C GLY A 58 3.35 0.40 17.30
N LYS A 59 2.83 -0.61 16.58
CA LYS A 59 1.66 -1.38 17.02
C LYS A 59 2.10 -2.78 17.42
N ASP A 60 1.93 -3.13 18.70
CA ASP A 60 2.12 -4.49 19.18
C ASP A 60 1.01 -5.36 18.58
N ILE A 61 1.39 -6.34 17.75
CA ILE A 61 0.45 -7.29 17.12
C ILE A 61 -0.36 -8.04 18.20
N LYS A 62 0.26 -8.22 19.38
CA LYS A 62 -0.31 -8.89 20.55
C LYS A 62 -1.56 -8.22 21.10
N ASP A 63 -1.71 -6.90 20.97
CA ASP A 63 -2.93 -6.20 21.41
C ASP A 63 -4.11 -6.39 20.46
N TYR A 64 -3.87 -6.88 19.24
CA TYR A 64 -4.91 -7.17 18.25
C TYR A 64 -5.27 -8.66 18.18
N VAL A 65 -4.53 -9.53 18.87
CA VAL A 65 -4.87 -10.95 19.00
C VAL A 65 -5.90 -11.11 20.11
N LEU A 66 -7.09 -11.58 19.74
CA LEU A 66 -8.16 -11.89 20.69
C LEU A 66 -7.80 -13.16 21.47
N ASP A 67 -7.13 -13.01 22.60
CA ASP A 67 -6.89 -14.11 23.54
C ASP A 67 -8.12 -14.32 24.43
N LYS A 68 -8.30 -15.53 24.97
CA LYS A 68 -9.37 -15.85 25.93
C LYS A 68 -9.41 -14.86 27.10
N LYS A 69 -8.25 -14.42 27.59
CA LYS A 69 -8.17 -13.40 28.64
C LYS A 69 -8.77 -12.05 28.23
N LYS A 70 -8.46 -11.57 27.02
CA LYS A 70 -9.01 -10.31 26.49
C LYS A 70 -10.51 -10.43 26.22
N LEU A 71 -10.96 -11.60 25.77
CA LEU A 71 -12.39 -11.93 25.59
C LEU A 71 -13.16 -11.91 26.91
N ASP A 72 -12.59 -12.49 27.96
CA ASP A 72 -13.19 -12.50 29.28
C ASP A 72 -13.19 -11.08 29.89
N GLU A 73 -12.12 -10.29 29.74
CA GLU A 73 -12.07 -8.87 30.14
C GLU A 73 -13.13 -8.00 29.44
N MET A 74 -13.40 -8.24 28.15
CA MET A 74 -14.47 -7.52 27.43
C MET A 74 -15.86 -7.90 27.96
N ARG A 75 -16.09 -9.20 28.21
CA ARG A 75 -17.36 -9.69 28.75
C ARG A 75 -17.63 -9.19 30.18
N GLU A 76 -16.58 -8.98 30.96
CA GLU A 76 -16.66 -8.45 32.33
C GLU A 76 -16.83 -6.93 32.37
N LYS A 77 -16.37 -6.20 31.34
CA LYS A 77 -16.56 -4.75 31.20
C LYS A 77 -17.92 -4.33 30.61
N ASP A 78 -18.58 -5.23 29.88
CA ASP A 78 -19.94 -5.02 29.34
C ASP A 78 -21.06 -5.36 30.35
N LEU A 79 -20.68 -5.81 31.57
CA LEU A 79 -21.54 -6.06 32.75
C LEU A 79 -21.31 -4.99 33.82
#